data_AF-A0A2G6HNM0-F1
#
_entry.id   AF-A0A2G6HNM0-F1
#
_cell.length_a   1.000
_cell.length_b   1.000
_cell.length_c   1.000
_cell.angle_alpha   90.00
_cell.angle_beta   90.00
_cell.angle_gamma   90.00
#
_symmetry.space_group_name_H-M   'P 1'
#
loop_
_entity.id
_entity.type
_entity.pdbx_description
1 polymer ?
#
loop_
_entity_poly.entity_id
_entity_poly.type
_entity_poly.pdbx_seq_one_letter_code
_entity_poly.pdbx_strand_id
1 'polypeptide(L)'
;MEKCPHCRGRLREERTCPRCKTDLRLVLDIETEAQMMAGQAVTGLASGDAAAAAKYAEKSRKLHNTLFSRVLLEFCAAAHINQAFPLPKESR
;
A
#
# COMPACT_ATOMS: atom_id res chain seq x y z
N MET A 1 -4.10 12.04 1.23
CA MET A 1 -3.39 13.34 1.38
C MET A 1 -4.15 14.30 2.28
N GLU A 2 -3.49 15.05 3.19
CA GLU A 2 -4.18 16.01 4.09
C GLU A 2 -4.02 17.49 3.70
N LYS A 3 -2.96 17.82 2.95
CA LYS A 3 -2.62 19.19 2.53
C LYS A 3 -2.24 19.23 1.06
N CYS A 4 -2.56 20.34 0.40
CA CYS A 4 -2.22 20.56 -1.00
C CYS A 4 -0.69 20.62 -1.17
N PRO A 5 -0.09 19.85 -2.09
CA PRO A 5 1.35 19.88 -2.30
C PRO A 5 1.83 21.22 -2.87
N HIS A 6 0.94 21.95 -3.55
CA HIS A 6 1.25 23.24 -4.16
C HIS A 6 1.16 24.39 -3.15
N CYS A 7 -0.01 24.63 -2.54
CA CYS A 7 -0.24 25.79 -1.66
C CYS A 7 -0.25 25.48 -0.16
N ARG A 8 -0.09 24.21 0.22
CA ARG A 8 -0.14 23.71 1.62
C ARG A 8 -1.45 23.97 2.36
N GLY A 9 -2.49 24.44 1.67
CA GLY A 9 -3.84 24.55 2.22
C GLY A 9 -4.39 23.17 2.58
N ARG A 10 -5.20 23.09 3.65
CA ARG A 10 -5.88 21.86 4.05
C ARG A 10 -6.77 21.38 2.89
N LEU A 11 -6.63 20.11 2.54
CA LEU A 11 -7.51 19.48 1.56
C LEU A 11 -8.69 18.83 2.27
N ARG A 12 -9.84 18.89 1.62
CA ARG A 12 -10.98 17.99 1.87
C ARG A 12 -10.90 16.86 0.84
N GLU A 13 -11.90 16.00 0.77
CA GLU A 13 -12.02 14.91 -0.23
C GLU A 13 -12.24 15.42 -1.67
N GLU A 14 -11.87 16.67 -1.95
CA GLU A 14 -12.06 17.35 -3.22
C GLU A 14 -10.89 17.05 -4.19
N ARG A 15 -11.24 16.76 -5.45
CA ARG A 15 -10.29 16.50 -6.54
C ARG A 15 -9.51 17.74 -7.00
N THR A 16 -9.92 18.93 -6.58
CA THR A 16 -9.30 20.21 -6.89
C THR A 16 -9.07 20.97 -5.60
N CYS A 17 -7.91 21.61 -5.45
CA CYS A 17 -7.64 22.39 -4.24
C CYS A 17 -8.60 23.60 -4.14
N PRO A 18 -9.34 23.79 -3.04
CA PRO A 18 -10.28 24.91 -2.92
C PRO A 18 -9.58 26.28 -2.91
N ARG A 19 -8.34 26.33 -2.42
CA ARG A 19 -7.54 27.55 -2.25
C ARG A 19 -6.82 27.99 -3.52
N CYS A 20 -6.04 27.09 -4.14
CA CYS A 20 -5.18 27.44 -5.29
C CYS A 20 -5.68 26.88 -6.62
N LYS A 21 -6.80 26.13 -6.62
CA LYS A 21 -7.42 25.53 -7.80
C LYS A 21 -6.54 24.52 -8.56
N THR A 22 -5.39 24.12 -8.02
CA THR A 22 -4.59 23.02 -8.56
C THR A 22 -5.44 21.76 -8.69
N ASP A 23 -5.40 21.14 -9.87
CA ASP A 23 -5.98 19.82 -10.11
C ASP A 23 -5.12 18.76 -9.39
N LEU A 24 -5.77 17.98 -8.52
CA LEU A 24 -5.13 16.94 -7.71
C LEU A 24 -5.58 15.54 -8.12
N ARG A 25 -6.42 15.40 -9.15
CA ARG A 25 -7.02 14.12 -9.58
C ARG A 25 -5.97 13.04 -9.73
N LEU A 26 -4.94 13.30 -10.53
CA LEU A 26 -3.92 12.30 -10.82
C LEU A 26 -3.21 11.81 -9.56
N VAL A 27 -2.87 12.72 -8.64
CA VAL A 27 -2.16 12.36 -7.42
C VAL A 27 -3.06 11.59 -6.45
N LEU A 28 -4.33 11.98 -6.32
CA LEU A 28 -5.32 11.27 -5.51
C LEU A 28 -5.66 9.88 -6.08
N ASP A 29 -5.73 9.77 -7.41
CA ASP A 29 -5.97 8.49 -8.09
C ASP A 29 -4.78 7.53 -7.86
N ILE A 30 -3.53 8.03 -7.89
CA ILE A 30 -2.32 7.25 -7.54
C ILE A 30 -2.34 6.78 -6.08
N GLU A 31 -2.69 7.66 -5.12
CA GLU A 31 -2.81 7.26 -3.71
C GLU A 31 -3.89 6.19 -3.50
N THR A 32 -5.02 6.35 -4.18
CA THR A 32 -6.13 5.40 -4.14
C THR A 32 -5.72 4.04 -4.71
N GLU A 33 -5.03 4.03 -5.87
CA GLU A 33 -4.50 2.79 -6.45
C GLU A 33 -3.48 2.13 -5.51
N ALA A 34 -2.59 2.91 -4.89
CA ALA A 34 -1.64 2.37 -3.94
C ALA A 34 -2.34 1.66 -2.76
N GLN A 35 -3.44 2.24 -2.25
CA GLN A 35 -4.23 1.65 -1.18
C GLN A 35 -4.96 0.38 -1.61
N MET A 36 -5.51 0.35 -2.83
CA MET A 36 -6.11 -0.86 -3.39
C MET A 36 -5.09 -1.99 -3.52
N MET A 37 -3.89 -1.70 -4.04
CA MET A 37 -2.81 -2.70 -4.15
C MET A 37 -2.37 -3.20 -2.77
N ALA A 38 -2.30 -2.34 -1.76
CA ALA A 38 -1.99 -2.77 -0.39
C ALA A 38 -3.08 -3.70 0.17
N GLY A 39 -4.35 -3.40 -0.10
CA GLY A 39 -5.47 -4.29 0.25
C GLY A 39 -5.34 -5.67 -0.38
N GLN A 40 -5.00 -5.74 -1.68
CA GLN A 40 -4.76 -7.01 -2.38
C GLN A 40 -3.58 -7.78 -1.79
N ALA A 41 -2.51 -7.09 -1.38
CA ALA A 41 -1.40 -7.73 -0.69
C ALA A 41 -1.81 -8.37 0.63
N VAL A 42 -2.61 -7.66 1.45
CA VAL A 42 -3.15 -8.19 2.71
C VAL A 42 -4.05 -9.40 2.46
N THR A 43 -4.91 -9.35 1.45
CA THR A 43 -5.74 -10.49 1.06
C THR A 43 -4.89 -11.70 0.65
N GLY A 44 -3.82 -11.49 -0.14
CA GLY A 44 -2.90 -12.55 -0.53
C GLY A 44 -2.19 -13.19 0.66
N LEU A 45 -1.76 -12.39 1.64
CA LEU A 45 -1.21 -12.90 2.90
C LEU A 45 -2.22 -13.76 3.65
N ALA A 46 -3.46 -13.28 3.77
CA ALA A 46 -4.53 -13.99 4.47
C ALA A 46 -4.90 -15.32 3.79
N SER A 47 -4.81 -15.40 2.46
CA SER A 47 -5.02 -16.63 1.70
C SER A 47 -3.78 -17.53 1.64
N GLY A 48 -2.66 -17.13 2.25
CA GLY A 48 -1.41 -17.89 2.24
C GLY A 48 -0.64 -17.80 0.92
N ASP A 49 -0.97 -16.88 0.01
CA ASP A 49 -0.19 -16.63 -1.21
C ASP A 49 0.75 -15.44 -1.00
N ALA A 50 1.88 -15.71 -0.33
CA ALA A 50 2.87 -14.68 -0.04
C ALA A 50 3.55 -14.13 -1.31
N ALA A 51 3.65 -14.94 -2.37
CA ALA A 51 4.26 -14.53 -3.63
C ALA A 51 3.40 -13.49 -4.37
N ALA A 52 2.09 -13.73 -4.50
CA ALA A 52 1.16 -12.75 -5.05
C ALA A 52 1.07 -11.52 -4.15
N ALA A 53 1.05 -11.70 -2.82
CA ALA A 53 1.04 -10.60 -1.87
C ALA A 53 2.26 -9.68 -2.02
N ALA A 54 3.46 -10.24 -2.20
CA ALA A 54 4.68 -9.47 -2.41
C ALA A 54 4.61 -8.59 -3.67
N LYS A 55 4.05 -9.11 -4.78
CA LYS A 55 3.87 -8.34 -6.02
C LYS A 55 2.94 -7.14 -5.82
N TYR A 56 1.82 -7.33 -5.14
CA TYR A 56 0.89 -6.26 -4.83
C TYR A 56 1.48 -5.23 -3.86
N ALA A 57 2.21 -5.68 -2.84
CA ALA A 57 2.91 -4.80 -1.90
C ALA A 57 3.98 -3.96 -2.60
N GLU A 58 4.73 -4.54 -3.52
CA GLU A 58 5.72 -3.82 -4.32
C GLU A 58 5.06 -2.74 -5.19
N LYS A 59 3.93 -3.07 -5.84
CA LYS A 59 3.19 -2.10 -6.67
C LYS A 59 2.65 -0.95 -5.82
N SER A 60 2.09 -1.24 -4.64
CA SER A 60 1.65 -0.22 -3.68
C SER A 60 2.80 0.73 -3.31
N ARG A 61 3.97 0.19 -2.96
CA ARG A 61 5.16 0.99 -2.59
C ARG A 61 5.67 1.87 -3.73
N LYS A 62 5.63 1.38 -4.97
CA LYS A 62 6.03 2.15 -6.16
C LYS A 62 5.10 3.33 -6.43
N LEU A 63 3.80 3.14 -6.21
CA LEU A 63 2.79 4.21 -6.37
C LEU A 63 2.88 5.23 -5.22
N HIS A 64 2.99 4.76 -3.98
CA HIS A 64 3.05 5.62 -2.80
C HIS A 64 3.95 5.02 -1.70
N ASN A 65 5.18 5.52 -1.63
CA ASN A 65 6.19 5.04 -0.69
C ASN A 65 5.95 5.57 0.74
N THR A 66 5.07 4.89 1.47
CA THR A 66 4.78 5.15 2.88
C THR A 66 5.53 4.18 3.80
N LEU A 67 5.58 4.48 5.11
CA LEU A 67 6.06 3.50 6.10
C LEU A 67 5.30 2.17 6.00
N PHE A 68 3.97 2.25 5.90
CA PHE A 68 3.11 1.07 5.78
C PHE A 68 3.46 0.22 4.55
N SER A 69 3.60 0.83 3.38
CA SER A 69 3.93 0.10 2.14
C SER A 69 5.29 -0.61 2.18
N ARG A 70 6.26 -0.04 2.92
CA ARG A 70 7.59 -0.65 3.10
C ARG A 70 7.52 -1.87 4.02
N VAL A 71 6.92 -1.70 5.20
CA VAL A 71 6.76 -2.77 6.18
C VAL A 71 5.93 -3.92 5.60
N LEU A 72 4.88 -3.61 4.84
CA LEU A 72 4.05 -4.62 4.19
C LEU A 72 4.86 -5.48 3.20
N LEU A 73 5.72 -4.86 2.37
CA LEU A 73 6.57 -5.58 1.42
C LEU A 73 7.59 -6.47 2.14
N GLU A 74 8.25 -5.94 3.18
CA GLU A 74 9.20 -6.71 4.01
C GLU A 74 8.51 -7.91 4.68
N PHE A 75 7.30 -7.71 5.20
CA PHE A 75 6.49 -8.76 5.79
C PHE A 75 6.11 -9.84 4.75
N CYS A 76 5.69 -9.46 3.55
CA CYS A 76 5.42 -10.42 2.46
C CYS A 76 6.66 -11.24 2.10
N ALA A 77 7.84 -10.61 2.04
CA ALA A 77 9.09 -11.30 1.75
C ALA A 77 9.45 -12.32 2.85
N ALA A 78 9.27 -11.95 4.12
CA ALA A 78 9.48 -12.86 5.26
C ALA A 78 8.46 -14.01 5.27
N ALA A 79 7.19 -13.74 4.98
CA ALA A 79 6.13 -14.75 4.91
C ALA A 79 6.39 -15.78 3.80
N HIS A 80 6.95 -15.36 2.67
CA HIS A 80 7.34 -16.27 1.59
C HIS A 80 8.44 -17.26 2.02
N ILE A 81 9.43 -16.80 2.80
CA ILE A 81 10.50 -17.66 3.34
C ILE A 81 9.93 -18.71 4.30
N ASN A 82 8.98 -18.33 5.16
CA ASN A 82 8.33 -19.25 6.09
C ASN A 82 7.38 -20.25 5.41
N GLN A 83 6.86 -19.93 4.23
CA GLN A 83 6.09 -20.89 3.42
C GLN A 83 6.99 -21.91 2.72
N ALA A 84 8.20 -21.52 2.33
CA ALA A 84 9.21 -22.42 1.76
C ALA A 84 9.81 -23.38 2.83
N PHE A 85 9.79 -22.99 4.10
CA PHE A 85 10.19 -23.83 5.24
C PHE A 85 9.12 -23.75 6.34
N PRO A 86 8.08 -24.61 6.30
CA PRO A 86 7.06 -24.61 7.34
C PRO A 86 7.71 -24.93 8.68
N LEU A 87 7.54 -24.03 9.66
CA LEU A 87 7.93 -24.28 11.04
C LEU A 87 7.28 -25.60 11.51
N PRO A 88 8.02 -26.47 12.24
CA PRO A 88 7.46 -27.71 12.74
C PRO A 88 6.23 -27.38 13.58
N LYS A 89 5.10 -27.99 13.23
CA LYS A 89 3.88 -27.87 14.03
C LYS A 89 4.19 -28.43 15.41
N GLU A 90 4.20 -27.58 16.44
CA GLU A 90 4.21 -28.04 17.82
C GLU A 90 2.93 -28.84 18.05
N SER A 91 3.05 -30.16 17.98
CA SER A 91 2.03 -31.13 18.36
C SER A 91 1.84 -31.03 19.87
N ARG A 92 0.67 -30.54 20.29
CA ARG A 92 0.19 -30.66 21.66
C ARG A 92 -1.05 -31.54 21.70
#